data_AF-A0A6P8B0S6-F1
#
_entry.id   AF-A0A6P8B0S6-F1
#
_cell.length_a   1.000
_cell.length_b   1.000
_cell.length_c   1.000
_cell.angle_alpha   90.00
_cell.angle_beta   90.00
_cell.angle_gamma   90.00
#
_symmetry.space_group_name_H-M   'P 1'
#
loop_
_entity.id
_entity.type
_entity.pdbx_description
1 polymer ?
#
loop_
_entity_poly.entity_id
_entity_poly.type
_entity_poly.pdbx_seq_one_letter_code
_entity_poly.pdbx_strand_id
1 'polypeptide(L)'
;MAPRVGACLLPRPCTTYVIPFQDHAGNPALSTFEGELACPLPYLYSYCIYFTHPDVRPDTPDSTGAARGLYEEIVIENAPFNPCDCRFRIDMYFLPNGTHDDCMLHYRAERDARGSYTTQVEAFERGAAQPTAETARMPGLVPSYAHDMSRDSYHALIYICDASDWRGGEDETMTRLEFEPLSRDDYELYSKDLEDEHEPDVLPETAAVIEAIGKSSPGFGKPTSAMPRQPRLAESLIETWHMAYHMFDRAPRQNMGEGAWEEAKEKGWTSW
;
A
#
# COMPACT_ATOMS: atom_id res chain seq x y z
N MET A 1 -14.49 25.18 44.99
CA MET A 1 -14.44 24.81 43.57
C MET A 1 -13.11 24.10 43.34
N ALA A 2 -13.13 22.76 43.22
CA ALA A 2 -11.94 22.00 42.86
C ALA A 2 -11.85 21.91 41.32
N PRO A 3 -10.65 22.00 40.73
CA PRO A 3 -10.50 21.84 39.30
C PRO A 3 -10.73 20.37 38.92
N ARG A 4 -11.53 20.15 37.87
CA ARG A 4 -11.65 18.84 37.21
C ARG A 4 -10.28 18.52 36.60
N VAL A 5 -9.62 17.51 37.14
CA VAL A 5 -8.47 16.87 36.51
C VAL A 5 -8.98 16.27 35.21
N GLY A 6 -8.54 16.83 34.08
CA GLY A 6 -8.79 16.24 32.77
C GLY A 6 -8.26 14.81 32.78
N ALA A 7 -9.12 13.86 32.44
CA ALA A 7 -8.69 12.49 32.24
C ALA A 7 -7.64 12.50 31.12
N CYS A 8 -6.37 12.30 31.46
CA CYS A 8 -5.40 11.80 30.50
C CYS A 8 -5.94 10.44 30.05
N LEU A 9 -6.60 10.40 28.90
CA LEU A 9 -6.90 9.15 28.21
C LEU A 9 -5.55 8.49 27.95
N LEU A 10 -5.27 7.41 28.69
CA LEU A 10 -4.12 6.57 28.38
C LEU A 10 -4.23 6.15 26.90
N PRO A 11 -3.11 6.12 26.15
CA PRO A 11 -3.14 5.65 24.78
C PRO A 11 -3.77 4.25 24.76
N ARG A 12 -4.77 4.07 23.88
CA ARG A 12 -5.45 2.79 23.73
C ARG A 12 -4.44 1.77 23.21
N PRO A 13 -4.46 0.51 23.70
CA PRO A 13 -3.51 -0.47 23.25
C PRO A 13 -3.79 -0.86 21.79
N CYS A 14 -2.79 -0.67 20.93
CA CYS A 14 -2.80 -1.05 19.52
C CYS A 14 -2.07 -2.38 19.29
N THR A 15 -2.37 -3.04 18.17
CA THR A 15 -1.66 -4.22 17.70
C THR A 15 -1.64 -4.28 16.18
N THR A 16 -0.65 -4.96 15.61
CA THR A 16 -0.60 -5.31 14.19
C THR A 16 -1.45 -6.55 13.93
N TYR A 17 -2.61 -6.34 13.32
CA TYR A 17 -3.49 -7.40 12.86
C TYR A 17 -2.96 -8.03 11.58
N VAL A 18 -3.19 -9.35 11.46
CA VAL A 18 -3.00 -10.12 10.23
C VAL A 18 -4.27 -10.93 10.04
N ILE A 19 -5.02 -10.62 8.99
CA ILE A 19 -6.32 -11.24 8.71
C ILE A 19 -6.19 -12.10 7.43
N PRO A 20 -6.46 -13.40 7.49
CA PRO A 20 -6.53 -14.22 6.30
C PRO A 20 -7.81 -13.94 5.52
N PHE A 21 -7.70 -13.88 4.20
CA PHE A 21 -8.84 -13.79 3.29
C PHE A 21 -8.59 -14.63 2.02
N GLN A 22 -9.58 -14.68 1.13
CA GLN A 22 -9.44 -15.32 -0.17
C GLN A 22 -9.41 -14.25 -1.27
N ASP A 23 -8.47 -14.39 -2.21
CA ASP A 23 -8.43 -13.57 -3.42
C ASP A 23 -9.62 -13.88 -4.35
N HIS A 24 -9.72 -13.16 -5.47
CA HIS A 24 -10.77 -13.35 -6.47
C HIS A 24 -10.83 -14.77 -7.07
N ALA A 25 -9.73 -15.53 -7.02
CA ALA A 25 -9.63 -16.90 -7.51
C ALA A 25 -9.82 -17.94 -6.38
N GLY A 26 -10.04 -17.50 -5.14
CA GLY A 26 -10.22 -18.36 -3.98
C GLY A 26 -8.91 -18.81 -3.31
N ASN A 27 -7.75 -18.30 -3.74
CA ASN A 27 -6.48 -18.63 -3.10
C ASN A 27 -6.31 -17.87 -1.78
N PRO A 28 -5.55 -18.42 -0.82
CA PRO A 28 -5.31 -17.73 0.44
C PRO A 28 -4.43 -16.48 0.25
N ALA A 29 -4.86 -15.39 0.87
CA ALA A 29 -4.16 -14.12 0.93
C ALA A 29 -4.19 -13.58 2.38
N LEU A 30 -3.32 -12.61 2.68
CA LEU A 30 -3.23 -12.01 4.01
C LEU A 30 -3.39 -10.49 3.91
N SER A 31 -4.11 -9.87 4.85
CA SER A 31 -4.14 -8.42 4.98
C SER A 31 -3.62 -8.00 6.34
N THR A 32 -2.75 -6.99 6.36
CA THR A 32 -2.10 -6.51 7.60
C THR A 32 -2.29 -5.03 7.81
N PHE A 33 -2.58 -4.65 9.06
CA PHE A 33 -2.73 -3.25 9.46
C PHE A 33 -2.57 -3.11 10.99
N GLU A 34 -2.20 -1.92 11.44
CA GLU A 34 -2.25 -1.59 12.87
C GLU A 34 -3.67 -1.13 13.24
N GLY A 35 -4.20 -1.61 14.37
CA GLY A 35 -5.48 -1.14 14.89
C GLY A 35 -5.59 -1.26 16.40
N GLU A 36 -6.64 -0.66 16.96
CA GLU A 36 -6.95 -0.77 18.39
C GLU A 36 -7.38 -2.21 18.74
N LEU A 37 -6.94 -2.74 19.88
CA LEU A 37 -7.34 -4.11 20.32
C LEU A 37 -8.86 -4.28 20.43
N ALA A 38 -9.58 -3.21 20.75
CA ALA A 38 -11.03 -3.23 20.89
C ALA A 38 -11.78 -3.09 19.56
N CYS A 39 -11.09 -2.73 18.47
CA CYS A 39 -11.70 -2.45 17.16
C CYS A 39 -10.75 -2.89 16.03
N PRO A 40 -10.84 -4.14 15.58
CA PRO A 40 -10.02 -4.68 14.49
C PRO A 40 -10.56 -4.24 13.10
N LEU A 41 -11.00 -3.00 12.93
CA LEU A 41 -11.56 -2.51 11.67
C LEU A 41 -10.43 -2.20 10.66
N PRO A 42 -10.34 -2.92 9.52
CA PRO A 42 -9.30 -2.67 8.53
C PRO A 42 -9.40 -1.26 7.94
N TYR A 43 -8.28 -0.62 7.63
CA TYR A 43 -8.28 0.64 6.87
C TYR A 43 -8.81 0.42 5.45
N LEU A 44 -9.44 1.44 4.87
CA LEU A 44 -10.00 1.38 3.51
C LEU A 44 -8.92 1.48 2.42
N TYR A 45 -7.93 2.33 2.62
CA TYR A 45 -6.79 2.45 1.70
C TYR A 45 -5.84 1.26 1.85
N SER A 46 -5.34 0.75 0.73
CA SER A 46 -4.44 -0.40 0.72
C SER A 46 -3.31 -0.28 -0.28
N TYR A 47 -2.21 -0.97 -0.02
CA TYR A 47 -1.20 -1.34 -1.01
C TYR A 47 -1.18 -2.85 -1.20
N CYS A 48 -0.86 -3.30 -2.42
CA CYS A 48 -0.74 -4.72 -2.73
C CYS A 48 0.73 -5.14 -2.81
N ILE A 49 1.09 -6.20 -2.09
CA ILE A 49 2.42 -6.86 -2.18
C ILE A 49 2.23 -8.28 -2.69
N TYR A 50 3.00 -8.66 -3.70
CA TYR A 50 2.99 -9.99 -4.28
C TYR A 50 4.27 -10.72 -3.89
N PHE A 51 4.12 -11.94 -3.39
CA PHE A 51 5.24 -12.84 -3.17
C PHE A 51 5.26 -13.88 -4.29
N THR A 52 6.36 -13.95 -5.04
CA THR A 52 6.46 -14.78 -6.24
C THR A 52 7.52 -15.88 -6.16
N HIS A 53 8.32 -15.92 -5.10
CA HIS A 53 9.30 -16.99 -4.91
C HIS A 53 8.62 -18.38 -4.95
N PRO A 54 9.19 -19.39 -5.62
CA PRO A 54 8.56 -20.71 -5.79
C PRO A 54 8.19 -21.41 -4.47
N ASP A 55 8.96 -21.14 -3.41
CA ASP A 55 8.77 -21.74 -2.08
C ASP A 55 7.83 -20.94 -1.17
N VAL A 56 7.33 -19.78 -1.60
CA VAL A 56 6.42 -18.99 -0.76
C VAL A 56 5.08 -19.69 -0.61
N ARG A 57 4.55 -19.72 0.61
CA ARG A 57 3.29 -20.37 0.94
C ARG A 57 2.50 -19.58 1.99
N PRO A 58 1.23 -19.25 1.75
CA PRO A 58 0.43 -18.48 2.72
C PRO A 58 0.08 -19.27 3.99
N ASP A 59 0.08 -20.60 3.93
CA ASP A 59 -0.40 -21.51 4.97
C ASP A 59 0.70 -22.04 5.89
N THR A 60 1.95 -21.64 5.68
CA THR A 60 3.04 -22.00 6.59
C THR A 60 2.90 -21.23 7.91
N PRO A 61 3.22 -21.85 9.06
CA PRO A 61 3.02 -21.24 10.37
C PRO A 61 3.71 -19.87 10.54
N ASP A 62 4.78 -19.61 9.78
CA ASP A 62 5.55 -18.38 9.87
C ASP A 62 5.03 -17.26 8.97
N SER A 63 4.14 -17.53 8.00
CA SER A 63 3.65 -16.51 7.06
C SER A 63 2.88 -15.37 7.74
N THR A 64 2.17 -15.66 8.83
CA THR A 64 1.53 -14.62 9.66
C THR A 64 2.57 -13.76 10.37
N GLY A 65 3.65 -14.36 10.87
CA GLY A 65 4.74 -13.64 11.56
C GLY A 65 5.55 -12.79 10.58
N ALA A 66 5.84 -13.33 9.40
CA ALA A 66 6.53 -12.63 8.32
C ALA A 66 5.70 -11.45 7.81
N ALA A 67 4.40 -11.63 7.55
CA ALA A 67 3.49 -10.56 7.14
C ALA A 67 3.40 -9.45 8.19
N ARG A 68 3.26 -9.81 9.47
CA ARG A 68 3.29 -8.84 10.58
C ARG A 68 4.59 -8.05 10.58
N GLY A 69 5.74 -8.74 10.57
CA GLY A 69 7.04 -8.09 10.62
C GLY A 69 7.30 -7.16 9.44
N LEU A 70 6.83 -7.52 8.23
CA LEU A 70 6.95 -6.66 7.05
C LEU A 70 6.17 -5.36 7.22
N TYR A 71 4.92 -5.46 7.70
CA TYR A 71 4.12 -4.28 7.99
C TYR A 71 4.77 -3.40 9.06
N GLU A 72 5.29 -4.00 10.13
CA GLU A 72 5.96 -3.27 11.21
C GLU A 72 7.23 -2.58 10.72
N GLU A 73 8.03 -3.22 9.86
CA GLU A 73 9.18 -2.60 9.23
C GLU A 73 8.76 -1.38 8.38
N ILE A 74 7.79 -1.56 7.48
CA ILE A 74 7.32 -0.49 6.58
C ILE A 74 6.69 0.66 7.36
N VAL A 75 5.82 0.37 8.32
CA VAL A 75 4.93 1.38 8.92
C VAL A 75 5.43 1.90 10.26
N ILE A 76 5.97 1.05 11.12
CA ILE A 76 6.35 1.41 12.50
C ILE A 76 7.81 1.86 12.56
N GLU A 77 8.75 1.06 12.04
CA GLU A 77 10.17 1.40 12.11
C GLU A 77 10.54 2.60 11.22
N ASN A 78 9.77 2.80 10.16
CA ASN A 78 9.87 3.96 9.28
C ASN A 78 8.85 5.08 9.61
N ALA A 79 8.11 4.98 10.73
CA ALA A 79 7.15 5.99 11.19
C ALA A 79 7.70 7.44 11.32
N PRO A 80 8.98 7.70 11.66
CA PRO A 80 9.51 9.07 11.63
C PRO A 80 9.40 9.76 10.25
N PHE A 81 9.21 8.97 9.19
CA PHE A 81 8.98 9.42 7.82
C PHE A 81 7.51 9.32 7.38
N ASN A 82 6.60 9.07 8.32
CA ASN A 82 5.16 9.20 8.15
C ASN A 82 4.68 10.54 8.78
N PRO A 83 5.04 11.71 8.21
CA PRO A 83 4.69 13.00 8.79
C PRO A 83 3.17 13.26 8.81
N CYS A 84 2.41 12.45 8.07
CA CYS A 84 0.98 12.62 7.86
C CYS A 84 0.13 11.67 8.70
N ASP A 85 0.72 10.79 9.53
CA ASP A 85 -0.02 9.75 10.27
C ASP A 85 -0.96 8.99 9.32
N CYS A 86 -0.42 8.63 8.14
CA CYS A 86 -1.11 7.87 7.11
C CYS A 86 -1.39 6.46 7.61
N ARG A 87 -2.64 6.01 7.43
CA ARG A 87 -3.12 4.72 7.90
C ARG A 87 -3.67 3.89 6.76
N PHE A 88 -2.92 2.89 6.34
CA PHE A 88 -3.30 1.99 5.27
C PHE A 88 -3.11 0.55 5.71
N ARG A 89 -3.78 -0.36 5.01
CA ARG A 89 -3.51 -1.80 5.12
C ARG A 89 -2.58 -2.24 3.99
N ILE A 90 -1.94 -3.38 4.17
CA ILE A 90 -1.18 -4.06 3.12
C ILE A 90 -1.89 -5.38 2.82
N ASP A 91 -2.33 -5.56 1.58
CA ASP A 91 -2.91 -6.80 1.09
C ASP A 91 -1.80 -7.61 0.39
N MET A 92 -1.55 -8.82 0.86
CA MET A 92 -0.45 -9.69 0.44
C MET A 92 -0.99 -10.91 -0.30
N TYR A 93 -0.53 -11.09 -1.54
CA TYR A 93 -0.91 -12.18 -2.42
C TYR A 93 0.29 -13.09 -2.69
N PHE A 94 0.01 -14.38 -2.87
CA PHE A 94 1.04 -15.41 -3.02
C PHE A 94 0.87 -16.08 -4.39
N LEU A 95 1.75 -15.74 -5.32
CA LEU A 95 1.74 -16.24 -6.70
C LEU A 95 3.09 -16.93 -6.99
N PRO A 96 3.33 -18.15 -6.48
CA PRO A 96 4.61 -18.83 -6.66
C PRO A 96 4.92 -19.03 -8.15
N ASN A 97 6.14 -18.64 -8.57
CA ASN A 97 6.59 -18.57 -9.96
C ASN A 97 5.88 -17.51 -10.83
N GLY A 98 5.13 -16.58 -10.21
CA GLY A 98 4.47 -15.49 -10.91
C GLY A 98 5.47 -14.49 -11.49
N THR A 99 5.22 -14.08 -12.73
CA THR A 99 5.93 -12.99 -13.38
C THR A 99 5.32 -11.63 -13.02
N HIS A 100 5.97 -10.54 -13.43
CA HIS A 100 5.40 -9.19 -13.31
C HIS A 100 4.03 -9.08 -14.00
N ASP A 101 3.89 -9.68 -15.18
CA ASP A 101 2.64 -9.69 -15.94
C ASP A 101 1.53 -10.48 -15.22
N ASP A 102 1.88 -11.61 -14.61
CA ASP A 102 0.93 -12.40 -13.81
C ASP A 102 0.43 -11.60 -12.59
N CYS A 103 1.33 -10.86 -11.91
CA CYS A 103 0.96 -10.00 -10.79
C CYS A 103 0.05 -8.83 -11.23
N MET A 104 0.32 -8.19 -12.37
CA MET A 104 -0.53 -7.13 -12.92
C MET A 104 -1.91 -7.67 -13.35
N LEU A 105 -1.95 -8.85 -14.00
CA LEU A 105 -3.19 -9.50 -14.39
C LEU A 105 -4.02 -9.86 -13.15
N HIS A 106 -3.39 -10.43 -12.13
CA HIS A 106 -4.03 -10.72 -10.85
C HIS A 106 -4.57 -9.46 -10.19
N TYR A 107 -3.79 -8.37 -10.12
CA TYR A 107 -4.23 -7.10 -9.54
C TYR A 107 -5.49 -6.57 -10.22
N ARG A 108 -5.54 -6.60 -11.55
CA ARG A 108 -6.71 -6.15 -12.32
C ARG A 108 -7.94 -7.02 -12.04
N ALA A 109 -7.77 -8.34 -12.02
CA ALA A 109 -8.87 -9.27 -11.72
C ALA A 109 -9.37 -9.11 -10.27
N GLU A 110 -8.47 -8.88 -9.32
CA GLU A 110 -8.80 -8.60 -7.92
C GLU A 110 -9.58 -7.29 -7.78
N ARG A 111 -9.12 -6.22 -8.47
CA ARG A 111 -9.81 -4.92 -8.53
C ARG A 111 -11.20 -5.05 -9.12
N ASP A 112 -11.38 -5.83 -10.18
CA ASP A 112 -12.68 -6.05 -10.81
C ASP A 112 -13.63 -6.85 -9.90
N ALA A 113 -13.11 -7.81 -9.13
CA ALA A 113 -13.90 -8.66 -8.24
C ALA A 113 -14.31 -7.95 -6.93
N ARG A 114 -13.39 -7.21 -6.29
CA ARG A 114 -13.65 -6.52 -5.01
C ARG A 114 -14.19 -5.10 -5.17
N GLY A 115 -13.99 -4.50 -6.34
CA GLY A 115 -14.32 -3.11 -6.61
C GLY A 115 -13.43 -2.12 -5.85
N SER A 116 -13.88 -0.87 -5.80
CA SER A 116 -13.19 0.24 -5.14
C SER A 116 -13.63 0.41 -3.69
N TYR A 117 -12.69 0.73 -2.79
CA TYR A 117 -13.02 1.05 -1.37
C TYR A 117 -14.01 2.21 -1.24
N THR A 118 -14.10 3.08 -2.25
CA THR A 118 -15.05 4.21 -2.26
C THR A 118 -16.51 3.74 -2.21
N THR A 119 -16.80 2.54 -2.71
CA THR A 119 -18.13 1.93 -2.64
C THR A 119 -18.53 1.66 -1.19
N GLN A 120 -17.59 1.20 -0.35
CA GLN A 120 -17.80 1.00 1.08
C GLN A 120 -18.05 2.33 1.80
N VAL A 121 -17.32 3.39 1.44
CA VAL A 121 -17.54 4.75 1.97
C VAL A 121 -18.96 5.21 1.66
N GLU A 122 -19.36 5.14 0.39
CA GLU A 122 -20.70 5.55 -0.03
C GLU A 122 -21.81 4.74 0.64
N ALA A 123 -21.62 3.43 0.80
CA ALA A 123 -22.58 2.57 1.48
C ALA A 123 -22.72 2.96 2.97
N PHE A 124 -21.59 3.21 3.65
CA PHE A 124 -21.56 3.65 5.04
C PHE A 124 -22.26 5.02 5.21
N GLU A 125 -21.97 5.99 4.35
CA GLU A 125 -22.58 7.32 4.37
C GLU A 125 -24.09 7.28 4.11
N ARG A 126 -24.57 6.30 3.32
CA ARG A 126 -26.00 6.04 3.11
C ARG A 126 -26.68 5.31 4.28
N GLY A 127 -25.94 5.00 5.34
CA GLY A 127 -26.46 4.37 6.54
C GLY A 127 -26.54 2.84 6.48
N ALA A 128 -25.63 2.19 5.75
CA ALA A 128 -25.48 0.74 5.83
C ALA A 128 -25.29 0.29 7.29
N ALA A 129 -25.84 -0.87 7.63
CA ALA A 129 -25.63 -1.50 8.93
C ALA A 129 -24.25 -2.17 8.97
N GLN A 130 -23.72 -2.38 10.17
CA GLN A 130 -22.47 -3.12 10.35
C GLN A 130 -22.63 -4.54 9.76
N PRO A 131 -21.66 -5.01 8.96
CA PRO A 131 -21.65 -6.36 8.46
C PRO A 131 -21.61 -7.41 9.57
N THR A 132 -22.24 -8.54 9.31
CA THR A 132 -22.05 -9.77 10.08
C THR A 132 -20.81 -10.52 9.60
N ALA A 133 -20.34 -11.52 10.35
CA ALA A 133 -19.23 -12.37 9.93
C ALA A 133 -19.46 -13.05 8.56
N GLU A 134 -20.72 -13.32 8.17
CA GLU A 134 -21.06 -13.95 6.88
C GLU A 134 -20.97 -12.97 5.71
N THR A 135 -21.32 -11.70 5.96
CA THR A 135 -21.41 -10.65 4.94
C THR A 135 -20.18 -9.76 4.89
N ALA A 136 -19.34 -9.78 5.92
CA ALA A 136 -18.10 -9.03 5.98
C ALA A 136 -17.21 -9.39 4.79
N ARG A 137 -16.62 -8.37 4.17
CA ARG A 137 -15.68 -8.53 3.07
C ARG A 137 -14.47 -7.64 3.31
N MET A 138 -13.33 -8.03 2.74
CA MET A 138 -12.20 -7.13 2.68
C MET A 138 -12.60 -5.88 1.89
N PRO A 139 -12.18 -4.66 2.29
CA PRO A 139 -12.54 -3.48 1.54
C PRO A 139 -12.03 -3.54 0.10
N GLY A 140 -12.59 -2.73 -0.79
CA GLY A 140 -12.14 -2.65 -2.17
C GLY A 140 -10.70 -2.15 -2.28
N LEU A 141 -10.18 -2.18 -3.51
CA LEU A 141 -8.85 -1.67 -3.83
C LEU A 141 -8.90 -0.15 -4.06
N VAL A 142 -7.72 0.46 -4.09
CA VAL A 142 -7.57 1.88 -4.42
C VAL A 142 -7.85 2.07 -5.92
N PRO A 143 -8.76 2.98 -6.31
CA PRO A 143 -9.12 3.14 -7.72
C PRO A 143 -8.00 3.76 -8.56
N SER A 144 -7.18 4.64 -7.95
CA SER A 144 -6.00 5.26 -8.56
C SER A 144 -5.02 5.69 -7.47
N TYR A 145 -3.74 5.38 -7.65
CA TYR A 145 -2.63 5.90 -6.85
C TYR A 145 -2.00 7.17 -7.43
N ALA A 146 -2.51 7.66 -8.57
CA ALA A 146 -2.19 8.99 -9.09
C ALA A 146 -3.10 10.02 -8.41
N HIS A 147 -2.52 10.79 -7.50
CA HIS A 147 -3.22 11.85 -6.74
C HIS A 147 -2.65 13.23 -7.05
N ASP A 148 -1.34 13.31 -7.32
CA ASP A 148 -0.68 14.51 -7.80
C ASP A 148 -0.16 14.25 -9.21
N MET A 149 -0.94 14.66 -10.21
CA MET A 149 -0.64 14.43 -11.63
C MET A 149 0.66 15.15 -12.09
N SER A 150 1.23 16.02 -11.26
CA SER A 150 2.54 16.64 -11.53
C SER A 150 3.73 15.79 -11.10
N ARG A 151 3.48 14.75 -10.29
CA ARG A 151 4.50 13.83 -9.75
C ARG A 151 4.22 12.37 -10.10
N ASP A 152 2.95 12.05 -10.31
CA ASP A 152 2.46 10.70 -10.56
C ASP A 152 2.20 10.49 -12.04
N SER A 153 2.43 9.27 -12.51
CA SER A 153 2.38 8.95 -13.94
C SER A 153 1.56 7.72 -14.28
N TYR A 154 1.07 7.01 -13.27
CA TYR A 154 0.38 5.75 -13.42
C TYR A 154 -0.75 5.65 -12.40
N HIS A 155 -1.87 5.07 -12.81
CA HIS A 155 -3.00 4.83 -11.94
C HIS A 155 -2.79 3.64 -11.01
N ALA A 156 -2.06 2.61 -11.44
CA ALA A 156 -1.86 1.38 -10.67
C ALA A 156 -0.41 1.27 -10.17
N LEU A 157 -0.27 0.74 -8.95
CA LEU A 157 1.01 0.55 -8.26
C LEU A 157 0.92 -0.71 -7.39
N ILE A 158 1.88 -1.62 -7.55
CA ILE A 158 2.04 -2.84 -6.75
C ILE A 158 3.50 -3.04 -6.38
N TYR A 159 3.76 -3.88 -5.39
CA TYR A 159 5.11 -4.31 -5.02
C TYR A 159 5.26 -5.81 -5.20
N ILE A 160 6.45 -6.25 -5.60
CA ILE A 160 6.78 -7.65 -5.82
C ILE A 160 8.03 -8.01 -5.02
N CYS A 161 7.92 -9.09 -4.25
CA CYS A 161 9.01 -9.75 -3.55
C CYS A 161 9.23 -11.12 -4.22
N ASP A 162 10.36 -11.25 -4.91
CA ASP A 162 10.79 -12.49 -5.57
C ASP A 162 11.71 -13.34 -4.68
N ALA A 163 12.09 -12.84 -3.50
CA ALA A 163 12.83 -13.58 -2.49
C ALA A 163 11.91 -14.52 -1.68
N SER A 164 12.50 -15.59 -1.12
CA SER A 164 11.77 -16.57 -0.31
C SER A 164 11.19 -16.02 0.99
N ASP A 165 11.80 -14.94 1.47
CA ASP A 165 11.40 -14.13 2.62
C ASP A 165 11.75 -12.68 2.25
N TRP A 166 10.94 -11.71 2.69
CA TRP A 166 11.26 -10.29 2.49
C TRP A 166 12.55 -9.88 3.23
N ARG A 167 12.94 -10.63 4.28
CA ARG A 167 14.25 -10.53 4.95
C ARG A 167 15.36 -11.35 4.28
N GLY A 168 14.99 -12.17 3.30
CA GLY A 168 15.85 -13.20 2.71
C GLY A 168 16.73 -12.71 1.56
N GLY A 169 16.46 -11.52 1.00
CA GLY A 169 17.34 -10.90 0.01
C GLY A 169 18.54 -10.22 0.66
N GLU A 170 19.73 -10.31 0.06
CA GLU A 170 20.96 -9.67 0.58
C GLU A 170 20.79 -8.16 0.83
N ASP A 171 19.85 -7.54 0.12
CA ASP A 171 19.56 -6.10 0.18
C ASP A 171 18.18 -5.73 0.76
N GLU A 172 17.36 -6.71 1.15
CA GLU A 172 15.98 -6.49 1.62
C GLU A 172 15.21 -5.48 0.73
N THR A 173 15.10 -5.83 -0.55
CA THR A 173 14.48 -4.97 -1.56
C THR A 173 13.18 -5.57 -2.08
N MET A 174 12.34 -4.71 -2.65
CA MET A 174 11.16 -5.10 -3.42
C MET A 174 11.17 -4.37 -4.76
N THR A 175 10.58 -4.99 -5.77
CA THR A 175 10.32 -4.32 -7.03
C THR A 175 8.98 -3.61 -6.94
N ARG A 176 8.97 -2.28 -6.98
CA ARG A 176 7.78 -1.48 -7.26
C ARG A 176 7.48 -1.55 -8.74
N LEU A 177 6.26 -1.92 -9.07
CA LEU A 177 5.72 -1.83 -10.43
C LEU A 177 4.63 -0.78 -10.48
N GLU A 178 4.74 0.13 -11.44
CA GLU A 178 3.68 1.06 -11.80
C GLU A 178 3.21 0.78 -13.23
N PHE A 179 1.91 0.86 -13.46
CA PHE A 179 1.29 0.50 -14.73
C PHE A 179 -0.07 1.18 -14.87
N GLU A 180 -0.68 1.07 -16.06
CA GLU A 180 -1.86 1.88 -16.44
C GLU A 180 -1.50 3.37 -16.47
N PRO A 181 -0.73 3.80 -17.48
CA PRO A 181 -0.23 5.17 -17.56
C PRO A 181 -1.38 6.17 -17.61
N LEU A 182 -1.12 7.37 -17.09
CA LEU A 182 -2.01 8.49 -17.29
C LEU A 182 -2.31 8.70 -18.77
N SER A 183 -3.49 9.27 -19.06
CA SER A 183 -3.80 9.66 -20.42
C SER A 183 -2.73 10.64 -20.93
N ARG A 184 -2.50 10.63 -22.25
CA ARG A 184 -1.52 11.53 -22.85
C ARG A 184 -1.81 13.00 -22.50
N ASP A 185 -3.07 13.39 -22.55
CA ASP A 185 -3.50 14.75 -22.26
C ASP A 185 -3.22 15.12 -20.79
N ASP A 186 -3.50 14.21 -19.84
CA ASP A 186 -3.21 14.45 -18.42
C ASP A 186 -1.71 14.54 -18.16
N TYR A 187 -0.93 13.66 -18.79
CA TYR A 187 0.52 13.64 -18.66
C TYR A 187 1.15 14.91 -19.24
N GLU A 188 0.76 15.31 -20.45
CA GLU A 188 1.26 16.51 -21.11
C GLU A 188 0.87 17.80 -20.37
N LEU A 189 -0.28 17.80 -19.69
CA LEU A 189 -0.77 18.98 -18.96
C LEU A 189 -0.03 19.21 -17.64
N TYR A 190 0.31 18.14 -16.91
CA TYR A 190 0.78 18.26 -15.52
C TYR A 190 2.21 17.80 -15.27
N SER A 191 2.70 16.84 -16.06
CA SER A 191 3.99 16.19 -15.81
C SER A 191 5.02 16.45 -16.89
N LYS A 192 4.62 16.72 -18.15
CA LYS A 192 5.57 16.94 -19.23
C LYS A 192 6.28 18.27 -19.09
N ASP A 193 7.55 18.20 -18.73
CA ASP A 193 8.46 19.31 -18.81
C ASP A 193 8.96 19.48 -20.25
N LEU A 194 8.56 20.57 -20.90
CA LEU A 194 8.96 20.85 -22.27
C LEU A 194 10.47 21.11 -22.44
N GLU A 195 11.19 21.32 -21.34
CA GLU A 195 12.63 21.59 -21.32
C GLU A 195 13.49 20.35 -21.02
N ASP A 196 12.92 19.23 -20.57
CA ASP A 196 13.67 17.99 -20.31
C ASP A 196 13.67 17.05 -21.52
N GLU A 197 14.79 17.02 -22.23
CA GLU A 197 14.96 16.19 -23.44
C GLU A 197 14.93 14.67 -23.18
N HIS A 198 14.99 14.21 -21.92
CA HIS A 198 14.96 12.79 -21.58
C HIS A 198 13.55 12.28 -21.24
N GLU A 199 12.60 13.19 -21.02
CA GLU A 199 11.25 12.81 -20.69
C GLU A 199 10.53 12.23 -21.93
N PRO A 200 9.99 11.00 -21.86
CA PRO A 200 9.44 10.37 -23.06
C PRO A 200 8.15 11.07 -23.50
N ASP A 201 7.99 11.25 -24.81
CA ASP A 201 6.75 11.81 -25.40
C ASP A 201 5.49 10.97 -25.08
N VAL A 202 5.68 9.68 -24.82
CA VAL A 202 4.63 8.73 -24.47
C VAL A 202 5.12 7.86 -23.34
N LEU A 203 4.29 7.67 -22.32
CA LEU A 203 4.65 6.83 -21.18
C LEU A 203 4.76 5.36 -21.59
N PRO A 204 5.78 4.64 -21.10
CA PRO A 204 5.79 3.19 -21.28
C PRO A 204 4.59 2.58 -20.57
N GLU A 205 4.17 1.40 -21.01
CA GLU A 205 3.01 0.71 -20.43
C GLU A 205 3.20 0.42 -18.93
N THR A 206 4.46 0.13 -18.55
CA THR A 206 4.86 -0.24 -17.20
C THR A 206 6.21 0.36 -16.84
N ALA A 207 6.40 0.67 -15.56
CA ALA A 207 7.66 1.06 -14.95
C ALA A 207 8.01 0.12 -13.80
N ALA A 208 9.28 -0.28 -13.69
CA ALA A 208 9.77 -1.14 -12.63
C ALA A 208 10.95 -0.47 -11.92
N VAL A 209 10.92 -0.44 -10.59
CA VAL A 209 11.98 0.13 -9.75
C VAL A 209 12.26 -0.82 -8.60
N ILE A 210 13.53 -1.13 -8.38
CA ILE A 210 13.96 -1.86 -7.18
C ILE A 210 14.12 -0.84 -6.05
N GLU A 211 13.51 -1.10 -4.91
CA GLU A 211 13.53 -0.22 -3.74
C GLU A 211 13.90 -1.01 -2.49
N ALA A 212 14.72 -0.41 -1.62
CA ALA A 212 14.89 -0.92 -0.27
C ALA A 212 13.55 -0.85 0.47
N ILE A 213 13.23 -1.85 1.30
CA ILE A 213 11.97 -1.88 2.07
C ILE A 213 11.90 -0.69 3.03
N GLY A 214 12.98 -0.48 3.79
CA GLY A 214 13.10 0.61 4.75
C GLY A 214 14.52 1.15 4.87
N LYS A 215 14.72 2.15 5.74
CA LYS A 215 16.04 2.75 6.01
C LYS A 215 17.05 1.78 6.64
N SER A 216 16.54 0.75 7.31
CA SER A 216 17.31 -0.29 8.01
C SER A 216 17.85 -1.34 7.03
N SER A 217 17.21 -1.45 5.86
CA SER A 217 17.51 -2.44 4.84
C SER A 217 18.92 -2.22 4.28
N PRO A 218 19.71 -3.29 4.05
CA PRO A 218 21.07 -3.15 3.50
C PRO A 218 21.12 -2.50 2.12
N GLY A 219 20.04 -2.57 1.35
CA GLY A 219 19.88 -1.89 0.06
C GLY A 219 19.71 -0.37 0.16
N PHE A 220 19.45 0.19 1.34
CA PHE A 220 19.15 1.62 1.50
C PHE A 220 20.34 2.50 1.09
N GLY A 221 20.07 3.50 0.26
CA GLY A 221 21.06 4.45 -0.25
C GLY A 221 22.02 3.87 -1.30
N LYS A 222 21.87 2.59 -1.69
CA LYS A 222 22.58 2.05 -2.85
C LYS A 222 21.95 2.61 -4.13
N PRO A 223 22.76 2.97 -5.15
CA PRO A 223 22.23 3.33 -6.45
C PRO A 223 21.44 2.15 -7.01
N THR A 224 20.13 2.31 -7.14
CA THR A 224 19.29 1.40 -7.90
C THR A 224 19.34 1.83 -9.37
N SER A 225 19.05 0.93 -10.31
CA SER A 225 18.91 1.35 -11.71
C SER A 225 17.71 2.29 -11.77
N ALA A 226 17.99 3.59 -11.76
CA ALA A 226 16.98 4.64 -11.82
C ALA A 226 16.14 4.45 -13.08
N MET A 227 14.83 4.60 -12.92
CA MET A 227 13.94 4.86 -14.04
C MET A 227 14.42 6.09 -14.83
N PRO A 228 14.13 6.18 -16.13
CA PRO A 228 14.40 7.35 -16.99
C PRO A 228 13.61 8.61 -16.60
N ARG A 229 12.97 8.68 -15.43
CA ARG A 229 11.91 9.67 -15.20
C ARG A 229 12.26 10.97 -14.50
N GLN A 230 13.44 11.15 -13.91
CA GLN A 230 13.80 12.47 -13.35
C GLN A 230 15.31 12.79 -13.45
N PRO A 231 15.80 13.17 -14.64
CA PRO A 231 17.14 13.77 -14.80
C PRO A 231 17.34 15.04 -13.95
N ARG A 232 16.26 15.79 -13.66
CA ARG A 232 16.29 17.02 -12.84
C ARG A 232 16.83 16.84 -11.42
N LEU A 233 16.88 15.61 -10.90
CA LEU A 233 17.43 15.30 -9.57
C LEU A 233 18.76 14.55 -9.62
N ALA A 234 19.27 14.22 -10.81
CA ALA A 234 20.50 13.45 -10.97
C ALA A 234 21.74 14.16 -10.39
N GLU A 235 21.72 15.49 -10.25
CA GLU A 235 22.83 16.27 -9.69
C GLU A 235 22.55 16.87 -8.30
N SER A 236 21.32 16.75 -7.77
CA SER A 236 21.02 17.24 -6.42
C SER A 236 20.12 16.26 -5.67
N LEU A 237 20.74 15.56 -4.71
CA LEU A 237 20.19 14.51 -3.86
C LEU A 237 19.90 13.23 -4.65
N ILE A 238 20.79 12.23 -4.50
CA ILE A 238 20.43 10.83 -4.66
C ILE A 238 19.12 10.67 -3.90
N GLU A 239 18.04 10.46 -4.63
CA GLU A 239 16.73 10.17 -4.10
C GLU A 239 16.85 8.91 -3.24
N THR A 240 17.19 9.09 -1.96
CA THR A 240 17.20 8.06 -0.92
C THR A 240 15.76 7.71 -0.55
N TRP A 241 14.92 7.49 -1.56
CA TRP A 241 13.57 7.03 -1.36
C TRP A 241 13.60 5.51 -1.20
N HIS A 242 12.99 5.04 -0.11
CA HIS A 242 12.72 3.64 0.13
C HIS A 242 11.21 3.39 0.00
N MET A 243 10.82 2.14 -0.17
CA MET A 243 9.44 1.71 -0.37
C MET A 243 8.47 2.34 0.64
N ALA A 244 8.79 2.33 1.94
CA ALA A 244 7.92 2.92 2.94
C ALA A 244 7.65 4.42 2.72
N TYR A 245 8.65 5.21 2.31
CA TYR A 245 8.46 6.63 2.04
C TYR A 245 7.50 6.83 0.86
N HIS A 246 7.71 6.09 -0.23
CA HIS A 246 6.83 6.17 -1.40
C HIS A 246 5.39 5.78 -1.05
N MET A 247 5.19 4.77 -0.20
CA MET A 247 3.85 4.42 0.29
C MET A 247 3.20 5.55 1.09
N PHE A 248 3.95 6.28 1.92
CA PHE A 248 3.40 7.43 2.66
C PHE A 248 3.07 8.61 1.75
N ASP A 249 3.96 8.94 0.80
CA ASP A 249 3.77 10.02 -0.17
C ASP A 249 2.56 9.75 -1.08
N ARG A 250 2.37 8.50 -1.52
CA ARG A 250 1.23 8.06 -2.36
C ARG A 250 -0.05 7.77 -1.58
N ALA A 251 -0.11 8.09 -0.29
CA ALA A 251 -1.30 7.90 0.56
C ALA A 251 -1.81 9.23 1.16
N PRO A 252 -2.23 10.21 0.34
CA PRO A 252 -2.75 11.46 0.87
C PRO A 252 -4.06 11.22 1.63
N ARG A 253 -4.13 11.64 2.90
CA ARG A 253 -5.29 11.43 3.80
C ARG A 253 -6.66 11.67 3.19
N GLN A 254 -6.78 12.70 2.35
CA GLN A 254 -8.03 13.09 1.68
C GLN A 254 -8.61 11.96 0.81
N ASN A 255 -7.75 11.07 0.31
CA ASN A 255 -8.10 9.96 -0.57
C ASN A 255 -8.01 8.61 0.13
N MET A 256 -8.04 8.56 1.47
CA MET A 256 -7.94 7.29 2.22
C MET A 256 -9.27 6.80 2.81
N GLY A 257 -10.34 7.59 2.70
CA GLY A 257 -11.61 7.30 3.37
C GLY A 257 -11.54 7.39 4.89
N GLU A 258 -10.54 8.11 5.42
CA GLU A 258 -10.24 8.17 6.87
C GLU A 258 -11.44 8.66 7.70
N GLY A 259 -12.21 9.64 7.21
CA GLY A 259 -13.40 10.13 7.91
C GLY A 259 -14.46 9.05 8.10
N ALA A 260 -14.77 8.28 7.06
CA ALA A 260 -15.72 7.17 7.14
C ALA A 260 -15.19 6.04 8.04
N TRP A 261 -13.89 5.75 7.99
CA TRP A 261 -13.27 4.75 8.85
C TRP A 261 -13.33 5.15 10.34
N GLU A 262 -12.99 6.40 10.68
CA GLU A 262 -13.08 6.90 12.06
C GLU A 262 -14.52 6.86 12.58
N GLU A 263 -15.50 7.30 11.77
CA GLU A 263 -16.91 7.25 12.17
C GLU A 263 -17.43 5.81 12.33
N ALA A 264 -17.03 4.89 11.45
CA ALA A 264 -17.36 3.48 11.57
C ALA A 264 -16.76 2.87 12.86
N LYS A 265 -15.50 3.20 13.16
CA LYS A 265 -14.84 2.83 14.41
C LYS A 265 -15.59 3.36 15.63
N GLU A 266 -15.99 4.63 15.62
CA GLU A 266 -16.77 5.24 16.72
C GLU A 266 -18.13 4.58 16.92
N LYS A 267 -18.75 4.10 15.84
CA LYS A 267 -19.97 3.29 15.87
C LYS A 267 -19.73 1.83 16.31
N GLY A 268 -18.49 1.44 16.58
CA GLY A 268 -18.12 0.10 17.04
C GLY A 268 -17.98 -0.93 15.93
N TRP A 269 -17.81 -0.51 14.68
CA TRP A 269 -17.59 -1.44 13.58
C TRP A 269 -16.29 -2.18 13.73
N THR A 270 -16.29 -3.45 13.33
CA THR A 270 -15.09 -4.32 13.36
C THR A 270 -14.79 -4.94 11.99
N SER A 271 -15.62 -4.65 10.98
CA SER A 271 -15.50 -5.12 9.59
C SER A 271 -16.30 -4.22 8.65
N TRP A 272 -16.02 -4.31 7.35
CA TRP A 272 -16.68 -3.55 6.26
C TRP A 272 -17.62 -4.41 5.41
#